data_AF-A0A2P5IFK8-F1
#
_entry.id   AF-A0A2P5IFK8-F1
#
_cell.length_a   1.000
_cell.length_b   1.000
_cell.length_c   1.000
_cell.angle_alpha   90.00
_cell.angle_beta   90.00
_cell.angle_gamma   90.00
#
_symmetry.space_group_name_H-M   'P 1'
#
loop_
_entity.id
_entity.type
_entity.pdbx_description
1 polymer ?
#
loop_
_entity_poly.entity_id
_entity_poly.type
_entity_poly.pdbx_seq_one_letter_code
_entity_poly.pdbx_strand_id
1 'polypeptide(L)'
;MEASHQTPLTSIREPNVEGGRLLATLLHQNGISCTLWGVSAAAHYGGGLCPLDIEIAINAADQKRAFGLLLSQGLTISFPDQDTESPSSYEEWRRKARSLTQFSDRRKTRLLTPIFELPATGDPLDDMLRPLIVVYSSEEIGLPCIDLPTAISETGPHEDYTTLSELNQDLALPETTGDDGYQLLDCIVPAFIPLLKSEMHVLLMHAEPHTPVWGQHMAQFSELVHSDSCVGGPDGLRELVADARFKDFIAWFRENLSGGADYDKLEGLRASYRKKQATNTKVSSYSVV
;
A
#
# COMPACT_ATOMS: atom_id res chain seq x y z
N MET A 1 20.85 -13.87 -28.16
CA MET A 1 20.24 -13.10 -27.07
C MET A 1 18.96 -12.54 -27.61
N GLU A 2 17.87 -13.30 -27.48
CA GLU A 2 16.54 -12.77 -27.79
C GLU A 2 16.18 -11.78 -26.69
N ALA A 3 15.77 -10.58 -27.09
CA ALA A 3 15.25 -9.60 -26.15
C ALA A 3 13.95 -10.17 -25.60
N SER A 4 13.93 -10.54 -24.32
CA SER A 4 12.68 -10.78 -23.59
C SER A 4 11.76 -9.60 -23.85
N HIS A 5 10.67 -9.82 -24.59
CA HIS A 5 9.64 -8.83 -24.85
C HIS A 5 8.87 -8.57 -23.56
N GLN A 6 9.48 -7.80 -22.66
CA GLN A 6 8.83 -7.38 -21.43
C GLN A 6 7.65 -6.48 -21.79
N THR A 7 6.46 -6.86 -21.33
CA THR A 7 5.26 -6.04 -21.51
C THR A 7 5.48 -4.68 -20.85
N PRO A 8 5.37 -3.56 -21.59
CA PRO A 8 5.64 -2.23 -21.03
C PRO A 8 4.56 -1.84 -20.02
N LEU A 9 4.91 -1.08 -18.97
CA LEU A 9 3.93 -0.56 -18.00
C LEU A 9 2.78 0.22 -18.67
N THR A 10 3.01 0.76 -19.87
CA THR A 10 2.00 1.46 -20.66
C THR A 10 0.83 0.58 -21.10
N SER A 11 0.97 -0.75 -21.02
CA SER A 11 -0.10 -1.71 -21.28
C SER A 11 -1.10 -1.82 -20.13
N ILE A 12 -0.81 -1.27 -18.95
CA ILE A 12 -1.74 -1.29 -17.82
C ILE A 12 -2.97 -0.43 -18.19
N ARG A 13 -4.14 -1.07 -18.14
CA ARG A 13 -5.45 -0.46 -18.42
C ARG A 13 -6.36 -0.42 -17.20
N GLU A 14 -6.21 -1.40 -16.30
CA GLU A 14 -7.08 -1.58 -15.13
C GLU A 14 -6.24 -1.81 -13.87
N PRO A 15 -6.75 -1.48 -12.67
CA PRO A 15 -6.09 -1.73 -11.39
C PRO A 15 -6.22 -3.20 -10.95
N ASN A 16 -5.80 -4.12 -11.81
CA ASN A 16 -5.90 -5.56 -11.60
C ASN A 16 -4.58 -6.19 -11.13
N VAL A 17 -4.65 -7.48 -10.80
CA VAL A 17 -3.50 -8.28 -10.34
C VAL A 17 -2.38 -8.31 -11.36
N GLU A 18 -2.72 -8.39 -12.65
CA GLU A 18 -1.75 -8.41 -13.75
C GLU A 18 -0.97 -7.11 -13.81
N GLY A 19 -1.63 -5.95 -13.66
CA GLY A 19 -0.98 -4.65 -13.57
C GLY A 19 -0.04 -4.54 -12.37
N GLY A 20 -0.50 -5.01 -11.20
CA GLY A 20 0.33 -5.10 -9.99
C GLY A 20 1.56 -6.00 -10.18
N ARG A 21 1.39 -7.16 -10.82
CA ARG A 21 2.47 -8.11 -11.14
C ARG A 21 3.49 -7.51 -12.10
N LEU A 22 3.06 -6.82 -13.14
CA LEU A 22 3.96 -6.14 -14.08
C LEU A 22 4.84 -5.10 -13.35
N LEU A 23 4.23 -4.31 -12.46
CA LEU A 23 4.94 -3.34 -11.64
C LEU A 23 5.93 -4.01 -10.69
N ALA A 24 5.49 -5.08 -10.01
CA ALA A 24 6.34 -5.83 -9.10
C ALA A 24 7.54 -6.48 -9.80
N THR A 25 7.32 -7.07 -10.98
CA THR A 25 8.37 -7.66 -11.83
C THR A 25 9.41 -6.60 -12.20
N LEU A 26 8.97 -5.42 -12.66
CA LEU A 26 9.87 -4.33 -13.02
C LEU A 26 10.72 -3.88 -11.82
N LEU A 27 10.09 -3.66 -10.66
CA LEU A 27 10.78 -3.25 -9.45
C LEU A 27 11.79 -4.30 -9.00
N HIS A 28 11.39 -5.57 -8.99
CA HIS A 28 12.23 -6.70 -8.60
C HIS A 28 13.46 -6.85 -9.49
N GLN A 29 13.30 -6.77 -10.82
CA GLN A 29 14.42 -6.83 -11.76
C GLN A 29 15.42 -5.69 -11.57
N ASN A 30 14.98 -4.58 -10.96
CA ASN A 30 15.83 -3.46 -10.59
C ASN A 30 16.26 -3.51 -9.13
N GLY A 31 16.09 -4.65 -8.45
CA GLY A 31 16.51 -4.91 -7.08
C GLY A 31 15.73 -4.12 -6.04
N ILE A 32 14.43 -3.88 -6.27
CA ILE A 32 13.52 -3.19 -5.35
C ILE A 32 12.41 -4.17 -4.96
N SER A 33 12.35 -4.52 -3.69
CA SER A 33 11.26 -5.35 -3.14
C SER A 33 9.99 -4.52 -3.00
N CYS A 34 8.86 -5.12 -3.33
CA CYS A 34 7.56 -4.50 -3.18
C CYS A 34 6.47 -5.50 -2.80
N THR A 35 5.38 -5.00 -2.26
CA THR A 35 4.15 -5.75 -1.97
C THR A 35 2.95 -4.95 -2.47
N LEU A 36 1.85 -5.61 -2.84
CA LEU A 36 0.57 -4.86 -2.96
C LEU A 36 0.15 -4.35 -1.59
N TRP A 37 -0.58 -3.26 -1.54
CA TRP A 37 -1.11 -2.69 -0.30
C TRP A 37 -2.50 -2.08 -0.53
N GLY A 38 -3.10 -1.50 0.51
CA GLY A 38 -4.33 -0.74 0.42
C GLY A 38 -5.49 -1.61 -0.09
N VAL A 39 -6.34 -1.01 -0.93
CA VAL A 39 -7.48 -1.71 -1.53
C VAL A 39 -7.02 -2.84 -2.45
N SER A 40 -5.87 -2.69 -3.13
CA SER A 40 -5.29 -3.74 -3.96
C SER A 40 -4.97 -5.01 -3.17
N ALA A 41 -4.49 -4.89 -1.92
CA ALA A 41 -4.28 -6.04 -1.04
C ALA A 41 -5.58 -6.53 -0.39
N ALA A 42 -6.44 -5.61 0.07
CA ALA A 42 -7.66 -5.95 0.79
C ALA A 42 -8.66 -6.78 -0.02
N ALA A 43 -8.71 -6.57 -1.35
CA ALA A 43 -9.56 -7.34 -2.26
C ALA A 43 -9.26 -8.86 -2.20
N HIS A 44 -8.01 -9.25 -1.90
CA HIS A 44 -7.61 -10.66 -1.78
C HIS A 44 -7.97 -11.31 -0.44
N TYR A 45 -8.43 -10.52 0.52
CA TYR A 45 -8.92 -10.99 1.82
C TYR A 45 -10.44 -10.90 1.95
N GLY A 46 -11.15 -10.78 0.83
CA GLY A 46 -12.61 -10.66 0.81
C GLY A 46 -13.14 -9.26 1.17
N GLY A 47 -12.30 -8.22 1.10
CA GLY A 47 -12.77 -6.84 1.24
C GLY A 47 -13.64 -6.43 0.04
N GLY A 48 -14.76 -5.77 0.30
CA GLY A 48 -15.76 -5.41 -0.73
C GLY A 48 -15.46 -4.13 -1.52
N LEU A 49 -14.36 -3.43 -1.25
CA LEU A 49 -13.97 -2.24 -2.02
C LEU A 49 -13.31 -2.65 -3.33
N CYS A 50 -13.75 -2.03 -4.42
CA CYS A 50 -13.13 -2.17 -5.73
C CYS A 50 -11.85 -1.32 -5.82
N PRO A 51 -10.69 -1.89 -6.19
CA PRO A 51 -9.50 -1.11 -6.48
C PRO A 51 -9.75 -0.14 -7.64
N LEU A 52 -9.43 1.14 -7.46
CA LEU A 52 -9.43 2.15 -8.53
C LEU A 52 -8.02 2.46 -9.05
N ASP A 53 -7.01 2.16 -8.24
CA ASP A 53 -5.61 2.43 -8.48
C ASP A 53 -4.79 1.17 -8.11
N ILE A 54 -3.55 1.10 -8.58
CA ILE A 54 -2.59 0.07 -8.18
C ILE A 54 -1.82 0.62 -6.99
N GLU A 55 -2.01 0.01 -5.82
CA GLU A 55 -1.39 0.43 -4.57
C GLU A 55 -0.29 -0.57 -4.19
N ILE A 56 0.95 -0.07 -4.09
CA ILE A 56 2.10 -0.87 -3.67
C ILE A 56 2.83 -0.21 -2.51
N ALA A 57 3.49 -1.03 -1.70
CA ALA A 57 4.45 -0.57 -0.72
C ALA A 57 5.86 -1.06 -1.06
N ILE A 58 6.86 -0.22 -0.81
CA ILE A 58 8.29 -0.52 -0.93
C ILE A 58 9.02 -0.01 0.31
N ASN A 59 10.22 -0.52 0.58
CA ASN A 59 11.04 -0.04 1.68
C ASN A 59 11.42 1.45 1.48
N ALA A 60 11.49 2.22 2.55
CA ALA A 60 11.80 3.66 2.52
C ALA A 60 13.15 3.93 1.86
N ALA A 61 14.12 3.02 2.02
CA ALA A 61 15.44 3.09 1.41
C ALA A 61 15.39 3.08 -0.13
N ASP A 62 14.37 2.44 -0.73
CA ASP A 62 14.23 2.28 -2.17
C ASP A 62 13.34 3.33 -2.84
N GLN A 63 12.65 4.18 -2.08
CA GLN A 63 11.74 5.21 -2.58
C GLN A 63 12.36 6.08 -3.68
N LYS A 64 13.61 6.53 -3.47
CA LYS A 64 14.33 7.36 -4.45
C LYS A 64 14.64 6.58 -5.75
N ARG A 65 15.05 5.32 -5.63
CA ARG A 65 15.37 4.46 -6.79
C ARG A 65 14.10 4.15 -7.58
N ALA A 66 13.03 3.76 -6.89
CA ALA A 66 11.74 3.49 -7.51
C ALA A 66 11.20 4.73 -8.24
N PHE A 67 11.31 5.91 -7.64
CA PHE A 67 10.90 7.16 -8.27
C PHE A 67 11.61 7.39 -9.61
N GLY A 68 12.94 7.30 -9.64
CA GLY A 68 13.72 7.47 -10.87
C GLY A 68 13.42 6.38 -11.91
N LEU A 69 13.26 5.14 -11.47
CA LEU A 69 12.91 4.02 -12.34
C LEU A 69 11.56 4.24 -13.02
N LEU A 70 10.51 4.58 -12.27
CA LEU A 70 9.16 4.76 -12.82
C LEU A 70 9.10 5.92 -13.82
N LEU A 71 9.79 7.03 -13.54
CA LEU A 71 9.95 8.11 -14.52
C LEU A 71 10.68 7.65 -15.79
N SER A 72 11.72 6.83 -15.66
CA SER A 72 12.45 6.29 -16.81
C SER A 72 11.61 5.33 -17.68
N GLN A 73 10.56 4.73 -17.09
CA GLN A 73 9.57 3.92 -17.81
C GLN A 73 8.47 4.78 -18.47
N GLY A 74 8.61 6.10 -18.44
CA GLY A 74 7.71 7.05 -19.08
C GLY A 74 6.52 7.47 -18.22
N LEU A 75 6.41 7.01 -16.97
CA LEU A 75 5.35 7.47 -16.07
C LEU A 75 5.61 8.93 -15.67
N THR A 76 4.53 9.65 -15.38
CA THR A 76 4.61 11.04 -14.91
C THR A 76 4.23 11.08 -13.44
N ILE A 77 4.98 11.80 -12.62
CA ILE A 77 4.60 12.04 -11.22
C ILE A 77 3.41 13.03 -11.18
N SER A 78 2.32 12.65 -10.52
CA SER A 78 1.17 13.51 -10.29
C SER A 78 1.57 14.72 -9.46
N PHE A 79 1.16 15.90 -9.91
CA PHE A 79 1.36 17.17 -9.22
C PHE A 79 0.16 18.09 -9.47
N PRO A 80 -0.33 18.88 -8.49
CA PRO A 80 -1.49 19.73 -8.66
C PRO A 80 -1.30 20.76 -9.77
N ASP A 81 -2.33 20.96 -10.57
CA ASP A 81 -2.30 21.77 -11.80
C ASP A 81 -1.96 23.26 -11.59
N GLN A 82 -1.96 23.75 -10.33
CA GLN A 82 -1.89 25.18 -10.02
C GLN A 82 -0.47 25.73 -9.83
N ASP A 83 0.60 24.92 -9.83
CA ASP A 83 1.97 25.40 -9.60
C ASP A 83 3.05 24.57 -10.30
N THR A 84 3.79 25.20 -11.22
CA THR A 84 5.17 24.89 -11.66
C THR A 84 5.45 23.51 -12.30
N GLU A 85 6.58 23.43 -12.99
CA GLU A 85 7.11 22.20 -13.59
C GLU A 85 7.01 21.00 -12.65
N SER A 86 6.57 19.86 -13.20
CA SER A 86 6.49 18.58 -12.51
C SER A 86 7.88 18.21 -11.94
N PRO A 87 7.96 17.74 -10.68
CA PRO A 87 9.25 17.47 -10.06
C PRO A 87 10.03 16.41 -10.83
N SER A 88 11.29 16.73 -11.14
CA SER A 88 12.17 15.86 -11.92
C SER A 88 12.96 14.85 -11.08
N SER A 89 12.93 15.01 -9.75
CA SER A 89 13.65 14.17 -8.79
C SER A 89 12.83 13.90 -7.54
N TYR A 90 13.17 12.81 -6.84
CA TYR A 90 12.51 12.42 -5.61
C TYR A 90 12.66 13.48 -4.51
N GLU A 91 13.84 14.09 -4.36
CA GLU A 91 14.08 15.16 -3.38
C GLU A 91 13.23 16.40 -3.66
N GLU A 92 13.10 16.77 -4.93
CA GLU A 92 12.27 17.88 -5.34
C GLU A 92 10.80 17.58 -5.06
N TRP A 93 10.32 16.40 -5.46
CA TRP A 93 8.99 15.92 -5.16
C TRP A 93 8.73 15.97 -3.66
N ARG A 94 9.61 15.40 -2.82
CA ARG A 94 9.43 15.34 -1.36
C ARG A 94 9.38 16.72 -0.70
N ARG A 95 10.20 17.68 -1.19
CA ARG A 95 10.18 19.07 -0.72
C ARG A 95 8.85 19.75 -1.05
N LYS A 96 8.35 19.53 -2.27
CA LYS A 96 7.07 20.05 -2.76
C LYS A 96 5.86 19.29 -2.22
N ALA A 97 6.04 18.05 -1.75
CA ALA A 97 4.97 17.15 -1.34
C ALA A 97 4.12 17.77 -0.21
N ARG A 98 4.75 18.48 0.71
CA ARG A 98 4.07 19.09 1.87
C ARG A 98 3.01 20.14 1.52
N SER A 99 3.02 20.66 0.28
CA SER A 99 1.99 21.58 -0.23
C SER A 99 0.93 20.89 -1.10
N LEU A 100 0.95 19.55 -1.23
CA LEU A 100 0.03 18.75 -2.07
C LEU A 100 -1.39 18.60 -1.50
N THR A 101 -1.97 19.65 -0.93
CA THR A 101 -3.35 19.61 -0.38
C THR A 101 -4.43 19.96 -1.41
N GLN A 102 -4.06 20.12 -2.69
CA GLN A 102 -4.90 20.79 -3.69
C GLN A 102 -5.53 19.87 -4.74
N PHE A 103 -5.32 18.55 -4.68
CA PHE A 103 -5.99 17.65 -5.60
C PHE A 103 -7.52 17.72 -5.42
N SER A 104 -8.25 17.92 -6.51
CA SER A 104 -9.72 17.98 -6.50
C SER A 104 -10.36 16.59 -6.61
N ASP A 105 -9.63 15.63 -7.16
CA ASP A 105 -10.03 14.26 -7.46
C ASP A 105 -9.63 13.24 -6.38
N ARG A 106 -9.61 11.95 -6.74
CA ARG A 106 -9.30 10.83 -5.85
C ARG A 106 -7.88 10.86 -5.28
N ARG A 107 -6.93 11.59 -5.84
CA ARG A 107 -5.57 11.74 -5.28
C ARG A 107 -5.59 12.36 -3.88
N LYS A 108 -6.61 13.14 -3.54
CA LYS A 108 -6.77 13.76 -2.20
C LYS A 108 -7.10 12.78 -1.07
N THR A 109 -7.46 11.54 -1.40
CA THR A 109 -7.73 10.48 -0.40
C THR A 109 -6.47 9.68 -0.05
N ARG A 110 -5.35 9.93 -0.73
CA ARG A 110 -4.09 9.22 -0.54
C ARG A 110 -3.23 9.89 0.54
N LEU A 111 -2.38 9.09 1.18
CA LEU A 111 -1.32 9.60 2.04
C LEU A 111 -0.33 10.45 1.24
N LEU A 112 0.52 11.19 1.93
CA LEU A 112 1.56 12.00 1.30
C LEU A 112 2.68 11.13 0.70
N THR A 113 2.38 10.53 -0.45
CA THR A 113 3.19 9.51 -1.09
C THR A 113 3.30 9.76 -2.60
N PRO A 114 4.32 9.25 -3.30
CA PRO A 114 4.40 9.39 -4.74
C PRO A 114 3.21 8.72 -5.45
N ILE A 115 2.56 9.46 -6.33
CA ILE A 115 1.46 8.98 -7.17
C ILE A 115 1.87 9.18 -8.62
N PHE A 116 1.94 8.10 -9.39
CA PHE A 116 2.34 8.14 -10.79
C PHE A 116 1.15 7.93 -11.72
N GLU A 117 1.19 8.64 -12.83
CA GLU A 117 0.26 8.55 -13.95
C GLU A 117 0.88 7.77 -15.09
N LEU A 118 0.06 6.93 -15.70
CA LEU A 118 0.44 6.21 -16.92
C LEU A 118 0.36 7.16 -18.14
N PRO A 119 1.20 6.98 -19.17
CA PRO A 119 1.21 7.87 -20.34
C PRO A 119 -0.11 7.84 -21.11
N ALA A 120 -0.71 8.99 -21.40
CA ALA A 120 -1.99 9.13 -22.08
C ALA A 120 -2.15 8.20 -23.31
N THR A 121 -3.31 7.57 -23.46
CA THR A 121 -3.67 6.78 -24.64
C THR A 121 -4.13 7.65 -25.79
N GLY A 122 -4.60 8.87 -25.49
CA GLY A 122 -5.23 9.77 -26.45
C GLY A 122 -6.76 9.62 -26.50
N ASP A 123 -7.34 8.67 -25.77
CA ASP A 123 -8.78 8.58 -25.54
C ASP A 123 -9.13 9.24 -24.20
N PRO A 124 -9.93 10.34 -24.19
CA PRO A 124 -10.23 11.07 -22.96
C PRO A 124 -10.99 10.28 -21.90
N LEU A 125 -11.82 9.32 -22.30
CA LEU A 125 -12.59 8.51 -21.36
C LEU A 125 -11.70 7.47 -20.70
N ASP A 126 -10.89 6.78 -21.51
CA ASP A 126 -9.90 5.84 -20.98
C ASP A 126 -8.94 6.59 -20.05
N ASP A 127 -8.34 7.69 -20.49
CA ASP A 127 -7.37 8.46 -19.70
C ASP A 127 -7.93 8.98 -18.38
N MET A 128 -9.23 9.29 -18.31
CA MET A 128 -9.90 9.67 -17.06
C MET A 128 -10.05 8.51 -16.07
N LEU A 129 -10.30 7.30 -16.57
CA LEU A 129 -10.56 6.10 -15.77
C LEU A 129 -9.29 5.27 -15.47
N ARG A 130 -8.16 5.63 -16.08
CA ARG A 130 -6.92 4.89 -15.89
C ARG A 130 -6.48 4.85 -14.44
N PRO A 131 -5.93 3.71 -13.99
CA PRO A 131 -5.42 3.58 -12.64
C PRO A 131 -4.20 4.47 -12.45
N LEU A 132 -4.09 5.04 -11.26
CA LEU A 132 -2.85 5.63 -10.77
C LEU A 132 -1.97 4.51 -10.19
N ILE A 133 -0.67 4.74 -10.15
CA ILE A 133 0.27 3.89 -9.41
C ILE A 133 0.67 4.64 -8.14
N VAL A 134 0.22 4.15 -7.00
CA VAL A 134 0.47 4.77 -5.69
C VAL A 134 1.54 3.97 -4.97
N VAL A 135 2.65 4.63 -4.63
CA VAL A 135 3.85 3.97 -4.09
C VAL A 135 4.06 4.40 -2.66
N TYR A 136 3.69 3.57 -1.69
CA TYR A 136 3.84 3.84 -0.26
C TYR A 136 5.19 3.40 0.28
N SER A 137 5.64 4.07 1.35
CA SER A 137 6.77 3.62 2.15
C SER A 137 6.28 2.63 3.21
N SER A 138 6.81 1.40 3.21
CA SER A 138 6.40 0.33 4.13
C SER A 138 6.47 0.75 5.60
N GLU A 139 7.52 1.49 5.95
CA GLU A 139 7.79 1.99 7.29
C GLU A 139 6.83 3.11 7.67
N GLU A 140 6.41 3.94 6.71
CA GLU A 140 5.44 5.02 6.97
C GLU A 140 4.03 4.45 7.16
N ILE A 141 3.64 3.38 6.46
CA ILE A 141 2.33 2.74 6.61
C ILE A 141 2.32 1.65 7.69
N GLY A 142 3.43 1.44 8.41
CA GLY A 142 3.52 0.51 9.53
C GLY A 142 3.55 -0.97 9.13
N LEU A 143 3.99 -1.28 7.92
CA LEU A 143 4.32 -2.65 7.51
C LEU A 143 5.73 -3.06 7.98
N PRO A 144 5.97 -4.37 8.13
CA PRO A 144 7.32 -4.93 8.27
C PRO A 144 8.23 -4.62 7.07
N CYS A 145 9.52 -4.92 7.19
CA CYS A 145 10.46 -4.78 6.07
C CYS A 145 10.08 -5.78 4.97
N ILE A 146 10.12 -5.32 3.71
CA ILE A 146 9.79 -6.16 2.57
C ILE A 146 11.08 -6.77 2.02
N ASP A 147 11.26 -8.06 2.24
CA ASP A 147 12.37 -8.82 1.68
C ASP A 147 12.11 -9.24 0.22
N LEU A 148 13.17 -9.60 -0.50
CA LEU A 148 13.03 -10.07 -1.89
C LEU A 148 12.26 -11.40 -1.91
N PRO A 149 11.35 -11.63 -2.88
CA PRO A 149 10.52 -12.83 -2.92
C PRO A 149 11.30 -14.17 -2.93
N THR A 150 12.49 -14.18 -3.52
CA THR A 150 13.41 -15.34 -3.49
C THR A 150 13.88 -15.68 -2.08
N ALA A 151 14.01 -14.70 -1.18
CA ALA A 151 14.33 -14.95 0.22
C ALA A 151 13.11 -15.46 1.02
N ILE A 152 11.90 -15.14 0.57
CA ILE A 152 10.63 -15.54 1.21
C ILE A 152 10.35 -17.04 0.96
N SER A 153 10.64 -17.55 -0.25
CA SER A 153 10.39 -18.98 -0.57
C SER A 153 11.38 -19.95 0.10
N GLU A 154 12.59 -19.49 0.45
CA GLU A 154 13.65 -20.32 1.04
C GLU A 154 13.50 -20.54 2.55
N THR A 155 12.70 -19.71 3.25
CA THR A 155 12.65 -19.67 4.72
C THR A 155 11.35 -20.17 5.35
N GLY A 156 10.41 -20.68 4.55
CA GLY A 156 9.08 -21.12 5.00
C GLY A 156 8.05 -19.97 5.02
N PRO A 157 6.80 -20.21 5.45
CA PRO A 157 5.77 -19.18 5.43
C PRO A 157 6.19 -17.99 6.30
N HIS A 158 6.40 -16.84 5.66
CA HIS A 158 6.74 -15.61 6.36
C HIS A 158 5.50 -15.13 7.11
N GLU A 159 5.60 -14.90 8.43
CA GLU A 159 4.44 -14.47 9.23
C GLU A 159 3.86 -13.12 8.76
N ASP A 160 4.69 -12.31 8.07
CA ASP A 160 4.31 -10.98 7.63
C ASP A 160 3.78 -10.87 6.19
N TYR A 161 4.11 -11.82 5.30
CA TYR A 161 3.80 -11.75 3.87
C TYR A 161 3.43 -13.12 3.30
N THR A 162 2.55 -13.13 2.30
CA THR A 162 2.16 -14.33 1.57
C THR A 162 2.12 -14.03 0.07
N THR A 163 2.26 -15.06 -0.75
CA THR A 163 2.16 -14.93 -2.21
C THR A 163 0.69 -14.88 -2.65
N LEU A 164 0.40 -14.18 -3.74
CA LEU A 164 -0.96 -14.18 -4.29
C LEU A 164 -1.44 -15.57 -4.73
N SER A 165 -0.52 -16.43 -5.17
CA SER A 165 -0.79 -17.82 -5.53
C SER A 165 -1.27 -18.66 -4.36
N GLU A 166 -0.78 -18.39 -3.14
CA GLU A 166 -1.24 -19.08 -1.94
C GLU A 166 -2.64 -18.65 -1.52
N LEU A 167 -2.98 -17.37 -1.71
CA LEU A 167 -4.29 -16.82 -1.36
C LEU A 167 -5.39 -17.18 -2.34
N ASN A 168 -5.07 -17.26 -3.63
CA ASN A 168 -6.07 -17.47 -4.68
C ASN A 168 -5.67 -18.66 -5.54
N GLN A 169 -6.08 -19.86 -5.11
CA GLN A 169 -5.82 -21.10 -5.85
C GLN A 169 -6.45 -21.09 -7.25
N ASP A 170 -7.55 -20.33 -7.44
CA ASP A 170 -8.21 -20.14 -8.74
C ASP A 170 -7.52 -19.09 -9.64
N LEU A 171 -6.62 -18.26 -9.10
CA LEU A 171 -5.73 -17.39 -9.89
C LEU A 171 -4.47 -18.14 -10.37
N ALA A 172 -4.46 -19.47 -10.28
CA ALA A 172 -3.46 -20.31 -10.94
C ALA A 172 -3.53 -20.11 -12.46
N LEU A 173 -2.85 -19.06 -12.92
CA LEU A 173 -2.61 -18.79 -14.33
C LEU A 173 -1.92 -20.01 -14.94
N PRO A 174 -2.21 -20.34 -16.21
CA PRO A 174 -1.59 -21.48 -16.87
C PRO A 174 -0.08 -21.35 -16.77
N GLU A 175 0.56 -22.38 -16.21
CA GLU A 175 2.02 -22.52 -16.17
C GLU A 175 2.53 -22.25 -17.59
N THR A 176 3.12 -21.08 -17.81
CA THR A 176 3.81 -20.83 -19.06
C THR A 176 5.02 -21.74 -19.05
N THR A 177 4.92 -22.85 -19.78
CA THR A 177 5.97 -23.81 -20.06
C THR A 177 7.03 -23.19 -20.97
N GLY A 178 7.66 -22.11 -20.49
CA GLY A 178 8.77 -21.42 -21.12
C GLY A 178 9.93 -21.38 -20.12
N ASP A 179 11.11 -21.74 -20.59
CA ASP A 179 12.37 -21.87 -19.86
C ASP A 179 12.94 -20.53 -19.31
N ASP A 180 12.10 -19.50 -19.23
CA ASP A 180 12.43 -18.20 -18.65
C ASP A 180 11.79 -18.11 -17.26
N GLY A 181 12.60 -18.36 -16.23
CA GLY A 181 12.24 -18.56 -14.81
C GLY A 181 11.53 -17.42 -14.06
N TYR A 182 10.59 -16.70 -14.68
CA TYR A 182 9.72 -15.72 -14.05
C TYR A 182 8.39 -16.37 -13.65
N GLN A 183 8.46 -17.24 -12.64
CA GLN A 183 7.29 -17.81 -12.01
C GLN A 183 6.52 -16.72 -11.26
N LEU A 184 5.22 -16.92 -11.03
CA LEU A 184 4.29 -16.06 -10.26
C LEU A 184 4.74 -15.63 -8.84
N LEU A 185 5.97 -15.94 -8.44
CA LEU A 185 6.57 -15.67 -7.14
C LEU A 185 6.79 -14.18 -6.84
N ASP A 186 6.66 -13.28 -7.82
CA ASP A 186 7.07 -11.88 -7.65
C ASP A 186 6.02 -10.98 -6.99
N CYS A 187 4.76 -11.41 -6.90
CA CYS A 187 3.69 -10.58 -6.32
C CYS A 187 3.27 -11.11 -4.95
N ILE A 188 3.79 -10.43 -3.91
CA ILE A 188 3.45 -10.69 -2.51
C ILE A 188 2.43 -9.66 -2.00
N VAL A 189 1.70 -10.06 -0.98
CA VAL A 189 0.81 -9.18 -0.19
C VAL A 189 1.11 -9.36 1.30
N PRO A 190 0.86 -8.35 2.16
CA PRO A 190 0.99 -8.52 3.59
C PRO A 190 -0.02 -9.56 4.05
N ALA A 191 0.39 -10.43 4.96
CA ALA A 191 -0.54 -11.34 5.60
C ALA A 191 -1.67 -10.55 6.28
N PHE A 192 -2.82 -11.19 6.51
CA PHE A 192 -4.04 -10.52 6.96
C PHE A 192 -3.84 -9.67 8.23
N ILE A 193 -3.13 -10.21 9.23
CA ILE A 193 -2.86 -9.51 10.49
C ILE A 193 -1.94 -8.28 10.28
N PRO A 194 -0.78 -8.40 9.60
CA PRO A 194 0.01 -7.25 9.18
C PRO A 194 -0.78 -6.18 8.42
N LEU A 195 -1.67 -6.58 7.49
CA LEU A 195 -2.51 -5.64 6.75
C LEU A 195 -3.46 -4.86 7.67
N LEU A 196 -4.17 -5.55 8.57
CA LEU A 196 -5.02 -4.89 9.59
C LEU A 196 -4.22 -3.92 10.47
N LYS A 197 -3.05 -4.34 10.94
CA LYS A 197 -2.16 -3.49 11.76
C LYS A 197 -1.69 -2.26 11.00
N SER A 198 -1.41 -2.40 9.69
CA SER A 198 -1.03 -1.29 8.82
C SER A 198 -2.17 -0.27 8.67
N GLU A 199 -3.40 -0.71 8.42
CA GLU A 199 -4.56 0.21 8.35
C GLU A 199 -4.78 0.95 9.68
N MET A 200 -4.73 0.24 10.81
CA MET A 200 -4.81 0.88 12.13
C MET A 200 -3.66 1.85 12.39
N HIS A 201 -2.44 1.52 11.94
CA HIS A 201 -1.30 2.41 12.04
C HIS A 201 -1.56 3.70 11.26
N VAL A 202 -2.03 3.61 10.02
CA VAL A 202 -2.33 4.76 9.17
C VAL A 202 -3.41 5.65 9.78
N LEU A 203 -4.49 5.04 10.29
CA LEU A 203 -5.56 5.77 10.99
C LEU A 203 -5.01 6.52 12.21
N LEU A 204 -4.17 5.87 13.01
CA LEU A 204 -3.63 6.48 14.23
C LEU A 204 -2.50 7.51 13.98
N MET A 205 -1.73 7.36 12.91
CA MET A 205 -0.56 8.18 12.63
C MET A 205 -0.84 9.32 11.67
N HIS A 206 -1.52 9.06 10.55
CA HIS A 206 -1.46 9.92 9.38
C HIS A 206 -2.80 10.49 8.94
N ALA A 207 -3.87 9.70 9.00
CA ALA A 207 -5.17 10.13 8.50
C ALA A 207 -5.90 10.99 9.54
N GLU A 208 -6.13 12.28 9.34
CA GLU A 208 -6.84 13.13 10.32
C GLU A 208 -8.36 12.87 10.30
N PRO A 209 -9.09 12.84 11.45
CA PRO A 209 -10.52 12.54 11.44
C PRO A 209 -11.30 13.56 10.60
N HIS A 210 -12.39 13.12 10.01
CA HIS A 210 -13.22 13.90 9.09
C HIS A 210 -12.53 14.34 7.78
N THR A 211 -11.30 13.90 7.52
CA THR A 211 -10.67 14.09 6.20
C THR A 211 -11.05 12.96 5.22
N PRO A 212 -10.98 13.21 3.90
CA PRO A 212 -11.19 12.16 2.90
C PRO A 212 -10.23 10.97 3.07
N VAL A 213 -8.98 11.23 3.49
CA VAL A 213 -7.98 10.19 3.78
C VAL A 213 -8.46 9.27 4.90
N TRP A 214 -8.97 9.84 6.01
CA TRP A 214 -9.57 9.05 7.08
C TRP A 214 -10.77 8.24 6.62
N GLY A 215 -11.67 8.85 5.85
CA GLY A 215 -12.84 8.16 5.30
C GLY A 215 -12.45 6.92 4.49
N GLN A 216 -11.43 7.05 3.62
CA GLN A 216 -10.93 5.96 2.79
C GLN A 216 -10.36 4.81 3.64
N HIS A 217 -9.42 5.11 4.54
CA HIS A 217 -8.79 4.08 5.37
C HIS A 217 -9.77 3.45 6.37
N MET A 218 -10.73 4.22 6.88
CA MET A 218 -11.77 3.69 7.76
C MET A 218 -12.72 2.75 7.00
N ALA A 219 -13.09 3.08 5.77
CA ALA A 219 -13.88 2.20 4.91
C ALA A 219 -13.13 0.89 4.62
N GLN A 220 -11.86 0.99 4.22
CA GLN A 220 -11.04 -0.20 3.94
C GLN A 220 -10.84 -1.07 5.18
N PHE A 221 -10.53 -0.47 6.34
CA PHE A 221 -10.42 -1.19 7.60
C PHE A 221 -11.74 -1.87 7.98
N SER A 222 -12.87 -1.16 7.82
CA SER A 222 -14.19 -1.74 8.07
C SER A 222 -14.44 -2.96 7.20
N GLU A 223 -14.16 -2.90 5.90
CA GLU A 223 -14.34 -4.03 4.98
C GLU A 223 -13.47 -5.23 5.35
N LEU A 224 -12.21 -5.01 5.73
CA LEU A 224 -11.34 -6.09 6.22
C LEU A 224 -11.87 -6.74 7.49
N VAL A 225 -12.36 -5.95 8.45
CA VAL A 225 -12.88 -6.48 9.73
C VAL A 225 -14.19 -7.26 9.55
N HIS A 226 -14.96 -6.97 8.49
CA HIS A 226 -16.19 -7.69 8.16
C HIS A 226 -15.98 -8.81 7.14
N SER A 227 -14.76 -9.02 6.63
CA SER A 227 -14.48 -10.07 5.67
C SER A 227 -14.36 -11.45 6.32
N ASP A 228 -14.48 -12.49 5.51
CA ASP A 228 -14.34 -13.89 5.95
C ASP A 228 -12.95 -14.20 6.53
N SER A 229 -11.95 -13.38 6.21
CA SER A 229 -10.59 -13.50 6.75
C SER A 229 -10.51 -13.05 8.22
N CYS A 230 -11.45 -12.22 8.69
CA CYS A 230 -11.53 -11.80 10.09
C CYS A 230 -12.40 -12.77 10.89
N VAL A 231 -11.79 -13.84 11.41
CA VAL A 231 -12.50 -14.83 12.24
C VAL A 231 -13.10 -14.16 13.48
N GLY A 232 -14.43 -14.24 13.61
CA GLY A 232 -15.19 -13.58 14.68
C GLY A 232 -15.50 -12.11 14.42
N GLY A 233 -15.18 -11.59 13.23
CA GLY A 233 -15.49 -10.24 12.78
C GLY A 233 -14.99 -9.15 13.74
N PRO A 234 -15.75 -8.04 13.91
CA PRO A 234 -15.40 -6.98 14.85
C PRO A 234 -15.19 -7.43 16.30
N ASP A 235 -15.88 -8.50 16.72
CA ASP A 235 -15.81 -8.99 18.10
C ASP A 235 -14.53 -9.79 18.37
N GLY A 236 -14.02 -10.52 17.36
CA GLY A 236 -12.78 -11.29 17.42
C GLY A 236 -11.51 -10.49 17.14
N LEU A 237 -11.64 -9.22 16.74
CA LEU A 237 -10.52 -8.36 16.34
C LEU A 237 -9.46 -8.20 17.46
N ARG A 238 -9.87 -8.20 18.73
CA ARG A 238 -8.96 -8.05 19.87
C ARG A 238 -8.08 -9.27 20.06
N GLU A 239 -8.65 -10.45 19.92
CA GLU A 239 -7.95 -11.73 20.02
C GLU A 239 -7.05 -11.94 18.80
N LEU A 240 -7.54 -11.57 17.62
CA LEU A 240 -6.81 -11.65 16.36
C LEU A 240 -5.59 -10.71 16.35
N VAL A 241 -5.77 -9.47 16.79
CA VAL A 241 -4.69 -8.49 16.92
C VAL A 241 -4.29 -8.38 18.39
N ALA A 242 -3.55 -9.37 18.87
CA ALA A 242 -3.02 -9.45 20.24
C ALA A 242 -1.91 -8.42 20.57
N ASP A 243 -1.87 -7.29 19.85
CA ASP A 243 -0.87 -6.25 19.99
C ASP A 243 -1.38 -5.11 20.88
N ALA A 244 -0.71 -4.92 22.02
CA ALA A 244 -1.08 -3.92 23.01
C ALA A 244 -1.09 -2.47 22.47
N ARG A 245 -0.42 -2.19 21.35
CA ARG A 245 -0.39 -0.87 20.71
C ARG A 245 -1.75 -0.46 20.14
N PHE A 246 -2.58 -1.43 19.75
CA PHE A 246 -3.86 -1.19 19.08
C PHE A 246 -5.07 -1.45 19.98
N LYS A 247 -4.88 -1.99 21.18
CA LYS A 247 -5.95 -2.38 22.10
C LYS A 247 -7.00 -1.28 22.31
N ASP A 248 -6.56 -0.06 22.57
CA ASP A 248 -7.46 1.04 22.88
C ASP A 248 -8.20 1.54 21.63
N PHE A 249 -7.56 1.49 20.46
CA PHE A 249 -8.19 1.79 19.18
C PHE A 249 -9.26 0.76 18.83
N ILE A 250 -8.99 -0.53 19.03
CA ILE A 250 -9.96 -1.62 18.81
C ILE A 250 -11.18 -1.44 19.73
N ALA A 251 -10.96 -1.09 21.00
CA ALA A 251 -12.05 -0.79 21.93
C ALA A 251 -12.89 0.41 21.46
N TRP A 252 -12.24 1.49 21.03
CA TRP A 252 -12.92 2.65 20.45
C TRP A 252 -13.71 2.29 19.18
N PHE A 253 -13.13 1.50 18.28
CA PHE A 253 -13.80 1.07 17.05
C PHE A 253 -15.08 0.28 17.34
N ARG A 254 -15.05 -0.63 18.33
CA ARG A 254 -16.25 -1.36 18.76
C ARG A 254 -17.33 -0.45 19.34
N GLU A 255 -16.93 0.54 20.15
CA GLU A 255 -17.86 1.58 20.64
C GLU A 255 -18.46 2.39 19.48
N ASN A 256 -17.65 2.70 18.45
CA ASN A 256 -18.10 3.40 17.24
C ASN A 256 -19.18 2.62 16.49
N LEU A 257 -19.00 1.30 16.30
CA LEU A 257 -20.01 0.45 15.67
C LEU A 257 -21.36 0.45 16.40
N SER A 258 -21.34 0.65 17.73
CA SER A 258 -22.56 0.77 18.55
C SER A 258 -23.16 2.18 18.59
N GLY A 259 -22.58 3.14 17.85
CA GLY A 259 -23.00 4.55 17.84
C GLY A 259 -22.54 5.37 19.04
N GLY A 260 -21.62 4.84 19.85
CA GLY A 260 -21.12 5.46 21.08
C GLY A 260 -19.75 6.11 20.97
N ALA A 261 -19.24 6.33 19.74
CA ALA A 261 -17.89 6.87 19.56
C ALA A 261 -17.73 8.29 20.10
N ASP A 262 -16.70 8.46 20.91
CA ASP A 262 -16.17 9.75 21.33
C ASP A 262 -14.94 10.09 20.48
N TYR A 263 -15.03 11.13 19.66
CA TYR A 263 -13.93 11.58 18.80
C TYR A 263 -12.83 12.31 19.60
N ASP A 264 -13.13 12.89 20.76
CA ASP A 264 -12.10 13.47 21.64
C ASP A 264 -11.24 12.35 22.25
N LYS A 265 -11.87 11.22 22.61
CA LYS A 265 -11.16 10.00 23.01
C LYS A 265 -10.24 9.51 21.89
N LEU A 266 -10.72 9.47 20.64
CA LEU A 266 -9.89 9.09 19.49
C LEU A 266 -8.66 9.99 19.32
N GLU A 267 -8.82 11.31 19.45
CA GLU A 267 -7.69 12.25 19.40
C GLU A 267 -6.63 11.96 20.48
N GLY A 268 -7.08 11.67 21.71
CA GLY A 268 -6.20 11.24 22.79
C GLY A 268 -5.43 9.94 22.49
N LEU A 269 -6.09 8.98 21.84
CA LEU A 269 -5.46 7.72 21.41
C LEU A 269 -4.39 7.95 20.34
N ARG A 270 -4.70 8.76 19.31
CA ARG A 270 -3.74 9.13 18.25
C ARG A 270 -2.52 9.83 18.82
N ALA A 271 -2.72 10.84 19.67
CA ALA A 271 -1.62 11.57 20.31
C ALA A 271 -0.72 10.63 21.14
N SER A 272 -1.33 9.70 21.88
CA SER A 272 -0.62 8.70 22.66
C SER A 272 0.17 7.73 21.79
N TYR A 273 -0.43 7.26 20.69
CA TYR A 273 0.22 6.37 19.73
C TYR A 273 1.42 7.05 19.05
N ARG A 274 1.23 8.27 18.52
CA ARG A 274 2.28 9.10 17.90
C ARG A 274 3.46 9.33 18.86
N LYS A 275 3.20 9.62 20.13
CA LYS A 275 4.24 9.81 21.15
C LYS A 275 5.05 8.53 21.41
N LYS A 276 4.38 7.38 21.49
CA LYS A 276 5.05 6.07 21.66
C LYS A 276 5.93 5.75 20.45
N GLN A 277 5.44 5.97 19.23
CA GLN A 277 6.21 5.75 18.02
C GLN A 277 7.47 6.62 17.96
N ALA A 278 7.34 7.93 18.24
CA ALA A 278 8.49 8.84 18.27
C ALA A 278 9.54 8.45 19.33
N THR A 279 9.12 7.80 20.42
CA THR A 279 10.04 7.31 21.47
C THR A 279 10.78 6.06 20.99
N ASN A 280 10.10 5.12 20.34
CA ASN A 280 10.70 3.90 19.81
C ASN A 280 11.75 4.19 18.72
N THR A 281 11.46 5.14 17.81
CA THR A 281 12.43 5.55 16.78
C THR A 281 13.71 6.12 17.39
N LYS A 282 13.59 6.91 18.48
CA LYS A 282 14.76 7.45 19.19
C LYS A 282 15.57 6.35 19.85
N VAL A 283 14.94 5.41 20.56
CA VAL A 283 15.66 4.30 21.23
C VAL A 283 16.38 3.40 20.23
N SER A 284 15.77 3.12 19.07
CA SER A 284 16.42 2.37 17.99
C SER A 284 17.69 3.06 17.47
N SER A 285 17.69 4.39 17.38
CA SER A 285 18.87 5.16 16.95
C SER A 285 20.02 5.21 17.97
N TYR A 286 19.75 4.91 19.25
CA TYR A 286 20.78 4.83 20.30
C TYR A 286 21.31 3.42 20.54
N SER A 287 20.69 2.39 19.93
CA SER A 287 21.10 0.98 20.09
C SER A 287 22.11 0.53 19.02
N VAL A 288 22.50 1.43 18.12
CA VAL A 288 23.50 1.23 17.08
C VAL A 288 24.69 2.14 17.39
N VAL A 289 25.40 1.84 18.48
CA VAL A 289 26.75 2.38 18.79
C VAL A 289 27.60 1.24 19.32
#